data_AF-F0NFW3-F1
#
_entry.id   AF-F0NFW3-F1
#
_cell.length_a   1.000
_cell.length_b   1.000
_cell.length_c   1.000
_cell.angle_alpha   90.00
_cell.angle_beta   90.00
_cell.angle_gamma   90.00
#
_symmetry.space_group_name_H-M   'P 1'
#
loop_
_entity.id
_entity.type
_entity.pdbx_description
1 polymer ?
#
loop_
_entity_poly.entity_id
_entity_poly.type
_entity_poly.pdbx_seq_one_letter_code
_entity_poly.pdbx_strand_id
1 'polypeptide(L)'
;MTNANSKDVTFNDILQYEIIKKTYQNIITKLNSRNLKSLKEGLRELLNFVRDIKNNILDKRLRRMIQYQQKLAKRLLLIINIRYVIFFIYKVVVNTLVSRLYESIRTLLEEVSNVIRY
;
A
#
# COMPACT_ATOMS: atom_id res chain seq x y z
N MET A 1 -34.61 37.44 21.73
CA MET A 1 -34.69 37.32 20.26
C MET A 1 -33.43 36.61 19.78
N THR A 2 -33.55 35.32 19.48
CA THR A 2 -32.44 34.46 19.04
C THR A 2 -32.24 34.62 17.54
N ASN A 3 -31.29 35.46 17.11
CA ASN A 3 -30.84 35.44 15.73
C ASN A 3 -29.95 34.21 15.53
N ALA A 4 -30.56 33.17 14.96
CA ALA A 4 -29.84 32.06 14.36
C ALA A 4 -28.98 32.63 13.23
N ASN A 5 -27.67 32.68 13.48
CA ASN A 5 -26.68 33.11 12.51
C ASN A 5 -26.56 32.00 11.44
N SER A 6 -27.45 32.01 10.44
CA SER A 6 -27.37 31.12 9.28
C SER A 6 -26.12 31.52 8.50
N LYS A 7 -25.05 30.74 8.63
CA LYS A 7 -23.88 30.89 7.76
C LYS A 7 -24.33 30.54 6.34
N ASP A 8 -24.45 31.55 5.49
CA ASP A 8 -24.77 31.36 4.08
C ASP A 8 -23.68 30.50 3.42
N VAL A 9 -24.08 29.35 2.90
CA VAL A 9 -23.21 28.44 2.14
C VAL A 9 -22.91 29.10 0.81
N THR A 10 -21.63 29.35 0.51
CA THR A 10 -21.24 29.98 -0.75
C THR A 10 -21.08 28.95 -1.87
N PHE A 11 -21.21 29.37 -3.13
CA PHE A 11 -20.93 28.52 -4.30
C PHE A 11 -19.54 27.87 -4.25
N ASN A 12 -18.55 28.60 -3.70
CA ASN A 12 -17.19 28.09 -3.51
C ASN A 12 -17.15 26.92 -2.53
N ASP A 13 -17.95 26.97 -1.45
CA ASP A 13 -18.05 25.87 -0.47
C ASP A 13 -18.65 24.61 -1.11
N ILE A 14 -19.67 24.77 -1.96
CA ILE A 14 -20.29 23.66 -2.72
C ILE A 14 -19.28 23.04 -3.68
N LEU A 15 -18.54 23.88 -4.42
CA LEU A 15 -17.53 23.42 -5.37
C LEU A 15 -16.38 22.68 -4.67
N GLN A 16 -15.88 23.19 -3.55
CA GLN A 16 -14.86 22.52 -2.74
C GLN A 16 -15.36 21.17 -2.21
N TYR A 17 -16.60 21.10 -1.72
CA TYR A 17 -17.20 19.86 -1.26
C TYR A 17 -17.26 18.81 -2.38
N GLU A 18 -17.74 19.20 -3.58
CA GLU A 18 -17.82 18.28 -4.72
C GLU A 18 -16.44 17.79 -5.19
N ILE A 19 -15.40 18.62 -5.11
CA ILE A 19 -14.02 18.20 -5.39
C ILE A 19 -13.59 17.13 -4.37
N ILE A 20 -13.73 17.40 -3.06
CA ILE A 20 -13.36 16.47 -1.99
C ILE A 20 -14.08 15.12 -2.16
N LYS A 21 -15.38 15.18 -2.42
CA LYS A 21 -16.24 14.01 -2.64
C LYS A 21 -15.78 13.20 -3.84
N LYS A 22 -15.53 13.83 -4.99
CA LYS A 22 -15.03 13.16 -6.20
C LYS A 22 -13.65 12.52 -5.95
N THR A 23 -12.75 13.19 -5.24
CA THR A 23 -11.44 12.63 -4.88
C THR A 23 -11.59 11.37 -4.03
N TYR A 24 -12.43 11.40 -3.00
CA TYR A 24 -12.71 10.20 -2.19
C TYR A 24 -13.34 9.07 -3.00
N GLN A 25 -14.29 9.37 -3.90
CA GLN A 25 -14.88 8.37 -4.78
C GLN A 25 -13.84 7.72 -5.70
N ASN A 26 -12.93 8.51 -6.30
CA ASN A 26 -11.84 7.99 -7.11
C ASN A 26 -10.91 7.07 -6.31
N ILE A 27 -10.54 7.50 -5.09
CA ILE A 27 -9.74 6.69 -4.17
C ILE A 27 -10.46 5.36 -3.88
N ILE A 28 -11.74 5.38 -3.55
CA ILE A 28 -12.53 4.16 -3.27
C ILE A 28 -12.49 3.19 -4.45
N THR A 29 -12.68 3.69 -5.68
CA THR A 29 -12.58 2.87 -6.90
C THR A 29 -11.22 2.19 -7.02
N LYS A 30 -10.13 2.92 -6.74
CA LYS A 30 -8.76 2.38 -6.77
C LYS A 30 -8.51 1.36 -5.65
N LEU A 31 -9.04 1.61 -4.45
CA LEU A 31 -8.93 0.70 -3.30
C LEU A 31 -9.72 -0.60 -3.51
N ASN A 32 -10.84 -0.54 -4.22
CA ASN A 32 -11.66 -1.71 -4.59
C ASN A 32 -11.07 -2.53 -5.74
N SER A 33 -9.98 -2.08 -6.35
CA SER A 33 -9.32 -2.81 -7.42
C SER A 33 -8.63 -4.07 -6.90
N ARG A 34 -8.81 -5.20 -7.60
CA ARG A 34 -8.02 -6.43 -7.37
C ARG A 34 -6.55 -6.27 -7.79
N ASN A 35 -6.23 -5.22 -8.55
CA ASN A 35 -4.88 -4.95 -9.00
C ASN A 35 -4.06 -4.26 -7.89
N LEU A 36 -2.95 -4.90 -7.50
CA LEU A 36 -2.06 -4.40 -6.45
C LEU A 36 -1.43 -3.04 -6.78
N LYS A 37 -1.16 -2.75 -8.06
CA LYS A 37 -0.65 -1.45 -8.52
C LYS A 37 -1.69 -0.36 -8.26
N SER A 38 -2.94 -0.59 -8.68
CA SER A 38 -4.06 0.34 -8.45
C SER A 38 -4.33 0.54 -6.96
N LEU A 39 -4.26 -0.53 -6.16
CA LEU A 39 -4.38 -0.44 -4.70
C LEU A 39 -3.28 0.45 -4.10
N LYS A 40 -2.00 0.24 -4.48
CA LYS A 40 -0.88 1.08 -4.03
C LYS A 40 -1.06 2.55 -4.42
N GLU A 41 -1.51 2.81 -5.65
CA GLU A 41 -1.80 4.15 -6.14
C GLU A 41 -2.92 4.81 -5.32
N GLY A 42 -4.05 4.13 -5.11
CA GLY A 42 -5.16 4.63 -4.29
C GLY A 42 -4.75 4.92 -2.84
N LEU A 43 -3.92 4.06 -2.24
CA LEU A 43 -3.36 4.30 -0.90
C LEU A 43 -2.46 5.55 -0.84
N ARG A 44 -1.61 5.76 -1.86
CA ARG A 44 -0.74 6.94 -1.93
C ARG A 44 -1.54 8.22 -2.16
N GLU A 45 -2.53 8.18 -3.05
CA GLU A 45 -3.43 9.30 -3.33
C GLU A 45 -4.21 9.69 -2.07
N LEU A 46 -4.75 8.72 -1.32
CA LEU A 46 -5.37 8.96 -0.03
C LEU A 46 -4.41 9.64 0.96
N LEU A 47 -3.18 9.14 1.08
CA LEU A 47 -2.21 9.71 2.01
C LEU A 47 -1.81 11.15 1.66
N ASN A 48 -1.65 11.44 0.37
CA ASN A 48 -1.36 12.80 -0.10
C ASN A 48 -2.54 13.72 0.17
N PHE A 49 -3.73 13.31 -0.26
CA PHE A 49 -4.95 14.08 -0.07
C PHE A 49 -5.21 14.40 1.41
N VAL A 50 -5.14 13.39 2.27
CA VAL A 50 -5.30 13.55 3.72
C VAL A 50 -4.25 14.49 4.31
N ARG A 51 -2.99 14.38 3.87
CA ARG A 51 -1.92 15.26 4.34
C ARG A 51 -2.22 16.72 4.02
N ASP A 52 -2.76 16.98 2.84
CA ASP A 52 -3.01 18.33 2.35
C ASP A 52 -4.24 18.96 3.04
N ILE A 53 -5.28 18.16 3.34
CA ILE A 53 -6.51 18.69 3.98
C ILE A 53 -6.47 18.69 5.51
N LYS A 54 -5.69 17.81 6.17
CA LYS A 54 -5.85 17.59 7.64
C LYS A 54 -5.66 18.86 8.48
N ASN A 55 -4.85 19.80 8.00
CA ASN A 55 -4.52 21.03 8.73
C ASN A 55 -5.63 22.07 8.63
N ASN A 56 -6.49 21.96 7.61
CA ASN A 56 -7.59 22.90 7.35
C ASN A 56 -8.91 22.45 7.99
N ILE A 57 -8.93 21.26 8.63
CA ILE A 57 -10.14 20.69 9.22
C ILE A 57 -10.23 21.06 10.69
N LEU A 58 -11.12 22.00 10.98
CA LEU A 58 -11.42 22.46 12.34
C LEU A 58 -12.25 21.44 13.13
N ASP A 59 -13.09 20.64 12.46
CA ASP A 59 -13.93 19.66 13.12
C ASP A 59 -13.13 18.47 13.70
N LYS A 60 -13.25 18.27 15.02
CA LYS A 60 -12.50 17.24 15.75
C LYS A 60 -12.93 15.82 15.39
N ARG A 61 -14.17 15.59 14.97
CA ARG A 61 -14.67 14.24 14.61
C ARG A 61 -14.16 13.84 13.24
N LEU A 62 -14.29 14.72 12.26
CA LEU A 62 -13.80 14.53 10.90
C LEU A 62 -12.28 14.35 10.88
N ARG A 63 -11.54 15.19 11.62
CA ARG A 63 -10.09 15.03 11.78
C ARG A 63 -9.70 13.66 12.32
N ARG A 64 -10.44 13.13 13.31
CA ARG A 64 -10.20 11.78 13.86
C ARG A 64 -10.45 10.68 12.83
N MET A 65 -11.52 10.78 12.04
CA MET A 65 -11.81 9.83 10.96
C MET A 65 -10.70 9.81 9.91
N ILE A 66 -10.23 10.99 9.51
CA ILE A 66 -9.16 11.17 8.54
C ILE A 66 -7.83 10.61 9.06
N GLN A 67 -7.49 10.88 10.34
CA GLN A 67 -6.30 10.31 10.97
C GLN A 67 -6.36 8.79 11.03
N TYR A 68 -7.54 8.22 11.31
CA TYR A 68 -7.74 6.77 11.30
C TYR A 68 -7.52 6.19 9.90
N GLN A 69 -8.13 6.78 8.86
CA GLN A 69 -7.91 6.40 7.46
C GLN A 69 -6.43 6.48 7.08
N GLN A 70 -5.72 7.54 7.49
CA GLN A 70 -4.28 7.70 7.26
C GLN A 70 -3.47 6.58 7.92
N LYS A 71 -3.79 6.23 9.17
CA LYS A 71 -3.13 5.16 9.92
C LYS A 71 -3.35 3.80 9.24
N LEU A 72 -4.58 3.52 8.79
CA LEU A 72 -4.89 2.31 8.03
C LEU A 72 -4.11 2.25 6.72
N ALA A 73 -4.09 3.33 5.94
CA ALA A 73 -3.39 3.36 4.65
C ALA A 73 -1.89 3.14 4.79
N LYS A 74 -1.25 3.74 5.81
CA LYS A 74 0.18 3.50 6.12
C LYS A 74 0.45 2.04 6.47
N ARG A 75 -0.40 1.43 7.30
CA ARG A 75 -0.29 0.01 7.68
C ARG A 75 -0.43 -0.89 6.47
N LEU A 76 -1.40 -0.63 5.60
CA LEU A 76 -1.60 -1.41 4.38
C LEU A 76 -0.39 -1.32 3.45
N LEU A 77 0.16 -0.13 3.21
CA LEU A 77 1.39 0.02 2.40
C LEU A 77 2.57 -0.74 3.01
N LEU A 78 2.72 -0.70 4.33
CA LEU A 78 3.78 -1.45 5.02
C LEU A 78 3.63 -2.96 4.79
N ILE A 79 2.43 -3.50 5.00
CA ILE A 79 2.15 -4.94 4.79
C ILE A 79 2.46 -5.33 3.34
N ILE A 80 2.01 -4.53 2.37
CA ILE A 80 2.27 -4.80 0.95
C ILE A 80 3.79 -4.82 0.68
N ASN A 81 4.55 -3.89 1.25
CA ASN A 81 6.00 -3.86 1.06
C ASN A 81 6.69 -5.06 1.73
N ILE A 82 6.27 -5.43 2.95
CA ILE A 82 6.79 -6.61 3.66
C ILE A 82 6.54 -7.89 2.86
N ARG A 83 5.37 -8.04 2.22
CA ARG A 83 5.07 -9.19 1.34
C ARG A 83 6.15 -9.37 0.25
N TYR A 84 6.62 -8.29 -0.35
CA TYR A 84 7.68 -8.35 -1.36
C TYR A 84 9.02 -8.77 -0.76
N VAL A 85 9.36 -8.27 0.43
CA VAL A 85 10.59 -8.66 1.14
C VAL A 85 10.58 -10.15 1.44
N ILE A 86 9.47 -10.68 1.97
CA ILE A 86 9.31 -12.10 2.25
C ILE A 86 9.50 -12.94 0.98
N PHE A 87 8.84 -12.54 -0.11
CA PHE A 87 8.95 -13.26 -1.39
C PHE A 87 10.39 -13.24 -1.95
N PHE A 88 11.08 -12.11 -1.80
CA PHE A 88 12.46 -11.98 -2.19
C PHE A 88 13.38 -12.91 -1.39
N ILE A 89 13.28 -12.89 -0.07
CA ILE A 89 14.06 -13.77 0.81
C ILE A 89 13.80 -15.23 0.47
N TYR A 90 12.53 -15.61 0.30
CA TYR A 90 12.15 -16.96 -0.12
C TYR A 90 12.87 -17.38 -1.41
N LYS A 91 12.81 -16.53 -2.45
CA LYS A 91 13.46 -16.79 -3.74
C LYS A 91 14.97 -17.00 -3.58
N VAL A 92 15.63 -16.16 -2.79
CA VAL A 92 17.08 -16.28 -2.54
C VAL A 92 17.42 -17.59 -1.84
N VAL A 93 16.68 -17.95 -0.79
CA VAL A 93 16.90 -19.19 -0.04
C VAL A 93 16.73 -20.41 -0.95
N VAL A 94 15.61 -20.49 -1.69
CA VAL A 94 15.34 -21.61 -2.59
C VAL A 94 16.43 -21.75 -3.65
N ASN A 95 16.81 -20.65 -4.32
CA ASN A 95 17.86 -20.69 -5.34
C ASN A 95 19.19 -21.17 -4.77
N THR A 96 19.55 -20.70 -3.57
CA THR A 96 20.80 -21.11 -2.90
C THR A 96 20.80 -22.61 -2.62
N LEU A 97 19.69 -23.16 -2.13
CA LEU A 97 19.55 -24.58 -1.84
C LEU A 97 19.61 -25.42 -3.12
N VAL A 98 18.92 -24.98 -4.18
CA VAL A 98 18.96 -25.65 -5.49
C VAL A 98 20.37 -25.69 -6.06
N SER A 99 21.10 -24.56 -6.02
CA SER A 99 22.49 -24.52 -6.48
C SER A 99 23.39 -25.44 -5.66
N ARG A 100 23.25 -25.46 -4.33
CA ARG A 100 24.03 -26.37 -3.46
C ARG A 100 23.74 -27.83 -3.77
N LEU A 101 22.47 -28.19 -3.99
CA LEU A 101 22.08 -29.55 -4.35
C LEU A 101 22.67 -29.95 -5.70
N TYR A 102 22.59 -29.07 -6.69
CA TYR A 102 23.18 -29.29 -8.01
C TYR A 102 24.68 -29.57 -7.93
N GLU A 103 25.44 -28.73 -7.22
CA GLU A 103 26.89 -28.94 -7.05
C GLU A 103 27.18 -30.24 -6.30
N SER A 104 26.41 -30.55 -5.24
CA SER A 104 26.58 -31.81 -4.51
C SER A 104 26.37 -33.05 -5.38
N ILE A 105 25.36 -33.04 -6.25
CA ILE A 105 25.10 -34.14 -7.19
C ILE A 105 26.23 -34.23 -8.22
N ARG A 106 26.68 -33.09 -8.73
CA ARG A 106 27.77 -33.03 -9.71
C ARG A 106 29.07 -33.60 -9.15
N THR A 107 29.46 -33.20 -7.94
CA THR A 107 30.66 -33.74 -7.26
C THR A 107 30.56 -35.26 -7.08
N LEU A 108 29.38 -35.76 -6.68
CA LEU A 108 29.16 -37.20 -6.54
C LEU A 108 29.31 -37.95 -7.88
N LEU A 109 28.79 -37.39 -8.98
CA LEU A 109 28.96 -37.99 -10.31
C LEU A 109 30.41 -38.00 -10.77
N GLU A 110 31.17 -36.95 -10.48
CA GLU A 110 32.60 -36.87 -10.79
C GLU A 110 33.41 -37.92 -10.01
N GLU A 111 33.13 -38.11 -8.71
CA GLU A 111 33.76 -39.16 -7.90
C GLU A 111 33.43 -40.56 -8.41
N VAL A 112 32.15 -40.85 -8.68
CA VAL A 112 31.73 -42.16 -9.24
C VAL A 112 32.44 -42.44 -10.57
N SER A 113 32.53 -41.44 -11.45
CA SER A 113 33.23 -41.59 -12.73
C SER A 113 34.73 -41.89 -12.55
N ASN A 114 35.37 -41.33 -11.52
CA ASN A 114 36.78 -41.60 -11.25
C ASN A 114 36.99 -43.02 -10.72
N VAL A 115 36.10 -43.52 -9.87
CA VAL A 115 36.16 -44.89 -9.33
C VAL A 115 36.01 -45.92 -10.45
N ILE A 116 35.10 -45.72 -11.40
CA ILE A 116 34.85 -46.66 -12.51
C ILE A 116 36.02 -46.71 -13.51
N ARG A 117 36.84 -45.65 -13.58
CA ARG A 117 37.99 -45.57 -14.50
C ARG A 117 39.25 -46.30 -14.00
N TYR A 118 39.28 -46.70 -12.73
CA TYR A 118 40.31 -47.57 -12.14
C TYR A 118 39.91 -49.03 -12.21
#